data_AF-A0AAU4VIV7-F1
#
_entry.id   AF-A0AAU4VIV7-F1
#
_cell.length_a   1.000
_cell.length_b   1.000
_cell.length_c   1.000
_cell.angle_alpha   90.00
_cell.angle_beta   90.00
_cell.angle_gamma   90.00
#
_symmetry.space_group_name_H-M   'P 1'
#
loop_
_entity.id
_entity.type
_entity.pdbx_description
1 polymer ?
#
loop_
_entity_poly.entity_id
_entity_poly.type
_entity_poly.pdbx_seq_one_letter_code
_entity_poly.pdbx_strand_id
1 'polypeptide(L)'
;MDLAEIWRVMRRRWYVLLPGLLLTAALVAGVYLLVPVEYRSQSTVTLLNSKKATVAFDGNPYLSTQASLTGMADGLARNLNSDDSRADLKSQGVTQEYEAKIADNAQGPFMWLSVTGTDPAAVLKSDQVFTAYAEKRLQEFQAQQSVTPEAMIRMATIVPPQKPEAQTKTRLQYLIMAGALGFVLSLVATFFVEARRRRSDKPGRHRPAPSEAATPEPAGPAALPDAADSGAGTPRTARASAGSP
;
A
#
# COMPACT_ATOMS: atom_id res chain seq x y z
N MET A 1 1.47 27.47 12.86
CA MET A 1 0.02 27.46 13.15
C MET A 1 -0.14 26.81 14.50
N ASP A 2 -0.65 27.54 15.48
CA ASP A 2 -0.84 27.00 16.83
C ASP A 2 -2.11 26.09 16.87
N LEU A 3 -2.14 25.11 17.78
CA LEU A 3 -3.32 24.25 17.99
C LEU A 3 -4.60 25.08 18.24
N ALA A 4 -4.45 26.22 18.91
CA ALA A 4 -5.53 27.18 19.15
C ALA A 4 -6.08 27.81 17.85
N GLU A 5 -5.21 28.07 16.86
CA GLU A 5 -5.63 28.57 15.56
C GLU A 5 -6.38 27.51 14.75
N ILE A 6 -5.90 26.26 14.76
CA ILE A 6 -6.55 25.13 14.10
C ILE A 6 -7.95 24.93 14.68
N TRP A 7 -8.08 24.87 16.00
CA TRP A 7 -9.35 24.71 16.70
C TRP A 7 -10.34 25.87 16.42
N ARG A 8 -9.82 27.09 16.34
CA ARG A 8 -10.63 28.27 16.00
C ARG A 8 -11.15 28.22 14.56
N VAL A 9 -10.33 27.78 13.61
CA VAL A 9 -10.75 27.60 12.20
C VAL A 9 -11.80 26.51 12.08
N MET A 10 -11.60 25.35 12.74
CA MET A 10 -12.55 24.24 12.72
C MET A 10 -13.92 24.64 13.26
N ARG A 11 -13.99 25.36 14.39
CA ARG A 11 -15.28 25.87 14.92
C ARG A 11 -15.94 26.91 14.02
N ARG A 12 -15.16 27.80 13.39
CA ARG A 12 -15.68 28.87 12.53
C ARG A 12 -16.19 28.35 11.18
N ARG A 13 -15.66 27.22 10.70
CA ARG A 13 -15.95 26.63 9.38
C ARG A 13 -16.58 25.23 9.47
N TRP A 14 -17.34 24.99 10.54
CA TRP A 14 -18.02 23.72 10.76
C TRP A 14 -18.93 23.31 9.58
N TYR A 15 -19.52 24.27 8.87
CA TYR A 15 -20.37 24.04 7.71
C TYR A 15 -19.62 23.52 6.46
N VAL A 16 -18.28 23.54 6.43
CA VAL A 16 -17.46 22.89 5.38
C VAL A 16 -16.90 21.57 5.90
N LEU A 17 -16.39 21.59 7.14
CA LEU A 17 -15.79 20.43 7.78
C LEU A 17 -16.82 19.30 7.96
N LEU A 18 -18.01 19.61 8.49
CA LEU A 18 -19.03 18.61 8.80
C LEU A 18 -19.53 17.89 7.53
N PRO A 19 -19.90 18.57 6.43
CA PRO A 19 -20.22 17.86 5.18
C PRO A 19 -19.04 17.05 4.63
N GLY A 20 -17.80 17.54 4.71
CA GLY A 20 -16.62 16.79 4.27
C GLY A 20 -16.41 15.50 5.08
N LEU A 21 -16.60 15.55 6.39
CA LEU A 21 -16.54 14.38 7.27
C LEU A 21 -17.70 13.41 6.99
N LEU A 22 -18.90 13.90 6.68
CA LEU A 22 -20.03 13.05 6.28
C LEU A 22 -19.76 12.35 4.95
N LEU A 23 -19.20 13.05 3.96
CA LEU A 23 -18.76 12.43 2.70
C LEU A 23 -17.67 11.38 2.94
N THR A 24 -16.73 11.66 3.84
CA THR A 24 -15.69 10.69 4.24
C THR A 24 -16.31 9.45 4.89
N ALA A 25 -17.25 9.63 5.81
CA ALA A 25 -17.97 8.53 6.45
C ALA A 25 -18.76 7.70 5.43
N ALA A 26 -19.43 8.34 4.48
CA ALA A 26 -20.14 7.67 3.39
C ALA A 26 -19.18 6.87 2.49
N LEU A 27 -18.01 7.43 2.18
CA LEU A 27 -16.97 6.75 1.39
C LEU A 27 -16.40 5.52 2.13
N VAL A 28 -16.11 5.65 3.43
CA VAL A 28 -15.67 4.51 4.27
C VAL A 28 -16.75 3.44 4.37
N ALA A 29 -18.01 3.84 4.57
CA ALA A 29 -19.14 2.90 4.56
C ALA A 29 -19.29 2.20 3.21
N GLY A 30 -19.10 2.92 2.11
CA GLY A 30 -19.07 2.36 0.76
C GLY A 30 -17.99 1.29 0.61
N VAL A 31 -16.76 1.58 1.03
CA VAL A 31 -15.66 0.59 1.03
C VAL A 31 -15.99 -0.62 1.91
N TYR A 32 -16.55 -0.40 3.10
CA TYR A 32 -16.92 -1.49 4.00
C TYR A 32 -17.95 -2.45 3.39
N LEU A 33 -18.93 -1.92 2.65
CA LEU A 33 -19.99 -2.72 2.03
C LEU A 33 -19.55 -3.38 0.73
N LEU A 34 -18.69 -2.73 -0.05
CA LEU A 34 -18.28 -3.19 -1.39
C LEU A 34 -17.05 -4.11 -1.36
N VAL A 35 -16.17 -3.97 -0.37
CA VAL A 35 -14.98 -4.82 -0.24
C VAL A 35 -15.32 -6.04 0.63
N PRO A 36 -15.43 -7.24 0.03
CA PRO A 36 -15.77 -8.45 0.77
C PRO A 36 -14.64 -8.83 1.73
N VAL A 37 -15.00 -9.67 2.71
CA VAL A 37 -14.00 -10.34 3.55
C VAL A 37 -13.47 -11.53 2.77
N GLU A 38 -12.15 -11.59 2.61
CA GLU A 38 -11.48 -12.77 2.08
C GLU A 38 -11.21 -13.75 3.20
N TYR A 39 -11.34 -15.03 2.89
CA TYR A 39 -11.04 -16.15 3.75
C TYR A 39 -9.95 -16.98 3.10
N ARG A 40 -9.00 -17.45 3.89
CA ARG A 40 -7.91 -18.31 3.43
C ARG A 40 -7.93 -19.63 4.17
N SER A 41 -7.90 -20.73 3.42
CA SER A 41 -7.52 -22.05 3.92
C SER A 41 -6.12 -22.38 3.42
N GLN A 42 -5.33 -22.99 4.29
CA GLN A 42 -3.98 -23.41 3.97
C GLN A 42 -3.72 -24.81 4.52
N SER A 43 -3.12 -25.65 3.69
CA SER A 43 -2.55 -26.93 4.07
C SER A 43 -1.03 -26.92 3.91
N THR A 44 -0.35 -27.75 4.69
CA THR A 44 1.10 -27.93 4.61
C THR A 44 1.40 -29.38 4.30
N VAL A 45 2.08 -29.62 3.19
CA VAL A 45 2.52 -30.95 2.76
C VAL A 45 4.04 -31.00 2.73
N THR A 46 4.59 -32.20 2.83
CA THR A 46 6.02 -32.46 2.69
C THR A 46 6.26 -33.60 1.72
N LEU A 47 7.37 -33.55 0.99
CA LEU A 47 7.80 -34.68 0.17
C LEU A 47 8.71 -35.60 0.97
N LEU A 48 8.39 -36.89 0.94
CA LEU A 48 9.11 -37.96 1.60
C LEU A 48 9.82 -38.83 0.58
N ASN A 49 10.99 -39.33 0.95
CA ASN A 49 11.74 -40.23 0.10
C ASN A 49 11.00 -41.56 -0.15
N SER A 50 11.41 -42.24 -1.21
CA SER A 50 10.84 -43.52 -1.60
C SER A 50 11.17 -44.61 -0.58
N LYS A 51 10.33 -45.66 -0.54
CA LYS A 51 10.55 -46.79 0.37
C LYS A 51 11.92 -47.44 0.11
N LYS A 52 12.29 -47.55 -1.17
CA LYS A 52 13.60 -48.06 -1.61
C LYS A 52 14.76 -47.22 -1.07
N ALA A 53 14.64 -45.89 -1.08
CA ALA A 53 15.67 -44.99 -0.58
C ALA A 53 15.74 -44.92 0.97
N THR A 54 14.69 -45.34 1.67
CA THR A 54 14.64 -45.35 3.14
C THR A 54 15.21 -46.60 3.80
N VAL A 55 15.62 -47.61 3.03
CA VAL A 55 16.10 -48.90 3.58
C VAL A 55 17.31 -48.72 4.50
N ALA A 56 18.24 -47.82 4.16
CA ALA A 56 19.40 -47.52 5.00
C ALA A 56 19.07 -46.84 6.35
N PHE A 57 17.81 -46.44 6.54
CA PHE A 57 17.29 -45.75 7.71
C PHE A 57 16.15 -46.55 8.37
N ASP A 58 16.17 -47.87 8.25
CA ASP A 58 15.13 -48.78 8.75
C ASP A 58 13.70 -48.42 8.28
N GLY A 59 13.60 -47.84 7.08
CA GLY A 59 12.32 -47.41 6.50
C GLY A 59 11.81 -46.06 7.01
N ASN A 60 12.56 -45.34 7.85
CA ASN A 60 12.16 -44.03 8.36
C ASN A 60 12.38 -42.91 7.32
N PRO A 61 11.31 -42.34 6.73
CA PRO A 61 11.46 -41.32 5.70
C PRO A 61 12.02 -40.01 6.21
N TYR A 62 11.83 -39.70 7.49
CA TYR A 62 12.25 -38.43 8.09
C TYR A 62 13.76 -38.36 8.36
N LEU A 63 14.44 -39.51 8.39
CA LEU A 63 15.90 -39.58 8.48
C LEU A 63 16.58 -39.58 7.10
N SER A 64 15.80 -39.64 6.02
CA SER A 64 16.26 -39.82 4.64
C SER A 64 16.08 -38.57 3.75
N THR A 65 16.01 -37.39 4.36
CA THR A 65 15.75 -36.13 3.65
C THR A 65 16.92 -35.74 2.76
N GLN A 66 16.66 -35.43 1.49
CA GLN A 66 17.66 -35.04 0.49
C GLN A 66 17.30 -33.70 -0.15
N ALA A 67 18.30 -32.91 -0.56
CA ALA A 67 18.10 -31.62 -1.24
C ALA A 67 17.30 -31.75 -2.56
N SER A 68 17.38 -32.91 -3.22
CA SER A 68 16.60 -33.25 -4.43
C SER A 68 15.09 -33.20 -4.19
N LEU A 69 14.62 -33.50 -2.97
CA LEU A 69 13.19 -33.41 -2.62
C LEU A 69 12.71 -31.96 -2.64
N THR A 70 13.55 -31.01 -2.22
CA THR A 70 13.21 -29.58 -2.27
C THR A 70 13.11 -29.10 -3.72
N GLY A 71 14.00 -29.56 -4.60
CA GLY A 71 13.91 -29.28 -6.03
C GLY A 71 12.64 -29.85 -6.67
N MET A 72 12.26 -31.07 -6.30
CA MET A 72 10.99 -31.67 -6.75
C MET A 72 9.77 -30.94 -6.21
N ALA A 73 9.80 -30.48 -4.96
CA ALA A 73 8.74 -29.67 -4.36
C ALA A 73 8.56 -28.33 -5.10
N ASP A 74 9.66 -27.65 -5.46
CA ASP A 74 9.59 -26.40 -6.24
C ASP A 74 9.04 -26.66 -7.65
N GLY A 75 9.49 -27.73 -8.32
CA GLY A 75 8.98 -28.14 -9.62
C GLY A 75 7.48 -28.47 -9.58
N LEU A 76 7.04 -29.20 -8.54
CA LEU A 76 5.62 -29.51 -8.33
C LEU A 76 4.81 -28.22 -8.08
N ALA A 77 5.27 -27.33 -7.20
CA ALA A 77 4.60 -26.06 -6.93
C ALA A 77 4.41 -25.22 -8.20
N ARG A 78 5.46 -25.10 -9.04
CA ARG A 78 5.37 -24.41 -10.34
C ARG A 78 4.35 -25.06 -11.27
N ASN A 79 4.29 -26.39 -11.30
CA ASN A 79 3.32 -27.09 -12.12
C ASN A 79 1.88 -26.91 -11.62
N LEU A 80 1.67 -26.93 -10.30
CA LEU A 80 0.35 -26.70 -9.71
C LEU A 80 -0.20 -25.31 -10.03
N ASN A 81 0.70 -24.33 -10.19
CA ASN A 81 0.36 -22.96 -10.57
C ASN A 81 0.24 -22.73 -12.09
N SER A 82 0.49 -23.73 -12.93
CA SER A 82 0.42 -23.60 -14.39
C SER A 82 -1.02 -23.43 -14.89
N ASP A 83 -1.17 -22.90 -16.11
CA ASP A 83 -2.48 -22.71 -16.73
C ASP A 83 -3.23 -24.04 -16.94
N ASP A 84 -2.50 -25.11 -17.27
CA ASP A 84 -3.09 -26.45 -17.40
C ASP A 84 -3.66 -26.95 -16.06
N SER A 85 -2.88 -26.84 -14.98
CA SER A 85 -3.38 -27.20 -13.64
C SER A 85 -4.54 -26.33 -13.20
N ARG A 86 -4.55 -25.04 -13.58
CA ARG A 86 -5.70 -24.13 -13.35
C ARG A 86 -6.94 -24.61 -14.08
N ALA A 87 -6.81 -25.04 -15.33
CA ALA A 87 -7.93 -25.58 -16.10
C ALA A 87 -8.47 -26.89 -15.47
N ASP A 88 -7.58 -27.81 -15.09
CA ASP A 88 -7.94 -29.09 -14.48
C ASP A 88 -8.60 -28.91 -13.11
N LEU A 89 -8.04 -28.04 -12.25
CA LEU A 89 -8.61 -27.74 -10.93
C LEU A 89 -9.95 -27.02 -11.05
N LYS A 90 -10.11 -26.11 -12.02
CA LYS A 90 -11.39 -25.46 -12.30
C LYS A 90 -12.45 -26.46 -12.73
N SER A 91 -12.09 -27.47 -13.54
CA SER A 91 -13.00 -28.55 -13.92
C SER A 91 -13.47 -29.40 -12.72
N GLN A 92 -12.66 -29.43 -11.65
CA GLN A 92 -12.96 -30.11 -10.39
C GLN A 92 -13.68 -29.20 -9.37
N GLY A 93 -14.03 -27.97 -9.75
CA GLY A 93 -14.79 -27.04 -8.91
C GLY A 93 -13.95 -26.08 -8.07
N VAL A 94 -12.63 -26.05 -8.26
CA VAL A 94 -11.75 -25.04 -7.63
C VAL A 94 -11.78 -23.77 -8.48
N THR A 95 -12.64 -22.83 -8.10
CA THR A 95 -12.82 -21.55 -8.82
C THR A 95 -12.20 -20.35 -8.11
N GLN A 96 -11.72 -20.56 -6.88
CA GLN A 96 -11.08 -19.55 -6.05
C GLN A 96 -9.65 -19.29 -6.50
N GLU A 97 -9.08 -18.20 -6.02
CA GLU A 97 -7.64 -17.98 -6.14
C GLU A 97 -6.91 -19.01 -5.29
N TYR A 98 -5.86 -19.59 -5.86
CA TYR A 98 -5.03 -20.57 -5.17
C TYR A 98 -3.56 -20.39 -5.54
N GLU A 99 -2.70 -20.86 -4.66
CA GLU A 99 -1.25 -20.81 -4.81
C GLU A 99 -0.61 -22.03 -4.16
N ALA A 100 0.31 -22.68 -4.88
CA ALA A 100 1.28 -23.61 -4.31
C ALA A 100 2.66 -22.92 -4.23
N LYS A 101 3.35 -23.04 -3.10
CA LYS A 101 4.73 -22.57 -2.97
C LYS A 101 5.51 -23.40 -1.95
N ILE A 102 6.83 -23.31 -2.01
CA ILE A 102 7.68 -23.76 -0.89
C ILE A 102 7.31 -22.94 0.35
N ALA A 103 7.17 -23.62 1.48
CA ALA A 103 6.84 -22.98 2.74
C ALA A 103 7.94 -21.98 3.15
N ASP A 104 7.55 -20.79 3.59
CA ASP A 104 8.51 -19.73 3.94
C ASP A 104 9.36 -20.17 5.14
N ASN A 105 10.67 -19.90 5.08
CA ASN A 105 11.64 -20.30 6.11
C ASN A 105 11.71 -21.82 6.38
N ALA A 106 11.26 -22.65 5.44
CA ALA A 106 11.34 -24.09 5.57
C ALA A 106 12.76 -24.61 5.38
N GLN A 107 13.23 -25.42 6.33
CA GLN A 107 14.47 -26.21 6.19
C GLN A 107 14.13 -27.64 5.73
N GLY A 108 13.48 -27.75 4.56
CA GLY A 108 13.08 -29.03 3.98
C GLY A 108 12.08 -28.88 2.84
N PRO A 109 11.64 -30.00 2.24
CA PRO A 109 10.73 -30.03 1.10
C PRO A 109 9.28 -29.82 1.53
N PHE A 110 9.01 -28.74 2.26
CA PHE A 110 7.68 -28.36 2.73
C PHE A 110 7.04 -27.40 1.74
N MET A 111 5.76 -27.63 1.45
CA MET A 111 4.96 -26.79 0.58
C MET A 111 3.72 -26.29 1.32
N TRP A 112 3.38 -25.04 1.08
CA TRP A 112 2.07 -24.50 1.39
C TRP A 112 1.20 -24.56 0.15
N LEU A 113 0.01 -25.12 0.33
CA LEU A 113 -1.07 -25.06 -0.64
C LEU A 113 -2.14 -24.18 -0.02
N SER A 114 -2.43 -23.06 -0.66
CA SER A 114 -3.33 -22.04 -0.12
C SER A 114 -4.46 -21.77 -1.10
N VAL A 115 -5.67 -21.60 -0.58
CA VAL A 115 -6.85 -21.18 -1.33
C VAL A 115 -7.47 -19.97 -0.65
N THR A 116 -7.78 -18.93 -1.42
CA THR A 116 -8.36 -17.67 -0.94
C THR A 116 -9.64 -17.35 -1.70
N GLY A 117 -10.71 -17.00 -0.98
CA GLY A 117 -12.01 -16.65 -1.57
C GLY A 117 -12.97 -16.03 -0.56
N THR A 118 -14.17 -15.67 -1.00
CA THR A 118 -15.16 -14.95 -0.17
C THR A 118 -16.17 -15.86 0.53
N ASP A 119 -16.31 -17.12 0.10
CA ASP A 119 -17.14 -18.13 0.75
C ASP A 119 -16.25 -19.13 1.53
N PRO A 120 -16.30 -19.14 2.87
CA PRO A 120 -15.51 -20.05 3.69
C PRO A 120 -15.72 -21.53 3.34
N ALA A 121 -16.96 -21.96 3.10
CA ALA A 121 -17.24 -23.37 2.84
C ALA A 121 -16.62 -23.82 1.52
N ALA A 122 -16.74 -22.99 0.49
CA ALA A 122 -16.14 -23.24 -0.80
C ALA A 122 -14.60 -23.19 -0.74
N VAL A 123 -14.00 -22.28 0.03
CA VAL A 123 -12.56 -22.19 0.23
C VAL A 123 -12.00 -23.47 0.86
N LEU A 124 -12.64 -23.98 1.93
CA LEU A 124 -12.21 -25.22 2.58
C LEU A 124 -12.29 -26.42 1.62
N LYS A 125 -13.42 -26.54 0.91
CA LYS A 125 -13.61 -27.63 -0.06
C LYS A 125 -12.57 -27.58 -1.16
N SER A 126 -12.26 -26.40 -1.66
CA SER A 126 -11.27 -26.22 -2.71
C SER A 126 -9.84 -26.51 -2.25
N ASP A 127 -9.48 -26.20 -1.00
CA ASP A 127 -8.17 -26.58 -0.44
C ASP A 127 -8.05 -28.11 -0.29
N GLN A 128 -9.12 -28.80 0.08
CA GLN A 128 -9.16 -30.27 0.10
C GLN A 128 -8.93 -30.86 -1.29
N VAL A 129 -9.63 -30.35 -2.31
CA VAL A 129 -9.46 -30.78 -3.70
C VAL A 129 -8.05 -30.46 -4.19
N PHE A 130 -7.53 -29.27 -3.89
CA PHE A 130 -6.21 -28.84 -4.31
C PHE A 130 -5.09 -29.67 -3.69
N THR A 131 -5.22 -30.03 -2.41
CA THR A 131 -4.28 -30.91 -1.70
C THR A 131 -4.26 -32.30 -2.31
N ALA A 132 -5.43 -32.88 -2.59
CA ALA A 132 -5.53 -34.20 -3.23
C ALA A 132 -4.98 -34.17 -4.66
N TYR A 133 -5.25 -33.08 -5.40
CA TYR A 133 -4.72 -32.86 -6.74
C TYR A 133 -3.18 -32.79 -6.75
N ALA A 134 -2.57 -32.14 -5.75
CA ALA A 134 -1.12 -32.10 -5.60
C ALA A 134 -0.51 -33.50 -5.45
N GLU A 135 -1.14 -34.38 -4.66
CA GLU A 135 -0.70 -35.77 -4.51
C GLU A 135 -0.77 -36.52 -5.85
N LYS A 136 -1.91 -36.40 -6.53
CA LYS A 136 -2.14 -37.04 -7.82
C LYS A 136 -1.12 -36.55 -8.85
N ARG A 137 -0.83 -35.26 -8.88
CA ARG A 137 0.11 -34.69 -9.85
C ARG A 137 1.54 -35.17 -9.63
N LEU A 138 1.96 -35.31 -8.37
CA LEU A 138 3.24 -35.93 -8.02
C LEU A 138 3.30 -37.40 -8.50
N GLN A 139 2.22 -38.16 -8.35
CA GLN A 139 2.17 -39.54 -8.83
C GLN A 139 2.25 -39.60 -10.37
N GLU A 140 1.51 -38.73 -11.07
CA GLU A 140 1.54 -38.63 -12.54
C GLU A 140 2.93 -38.32 -13.07
N PHE A 141 3.65 -37.38 -12.47
CA PHE A 141 5.03 -37.06 -12.85
C PHE A 141 5.96 -38.26 -12.77
N GLN A 142 5.83 -39.05 -11.72
CA GLN A 142 6.68 -40.23 -11.53
C GLN A 142 6.27 -41.39 -12.43
N ALA A 143 4.96 -41.56 -12.66
CA ALA A 143 4.44 -42.56 -13.60
C ALA A 143 4.89 -42.27 -15.04
N GLN A 144 4.88 -41.00 -15.47
CA GLN A 144 5.37 -40.59 -16.80
C GLN A 144 6.86 -40.91 -17.00
N GLN A 145 7.64 -40.90 -15.91
CA GLN A 145 9.05 -41.30 -15.92
C GLN A 145 9.26 -42.80 -15.68
N SER A 146 8.20 -43.60 -15.67
CA SER A 146 8.23 -45.06 -15.44
C SER A 146 8.93 -45.45 -14.13
N VAL A 147 8.81 -44.62 -13.10
CA VAL A 147 9.37 -44.91 -11.77
C VAL A 147 8.63 -46.10 -11.16
N THR A 148 9.37 -47.08 -10.64
CA THR A 148 8.76 -48.25 -9.98
C THR A 148 8.09 -47.85 -8.67
N PRO A 149 6.99 -48.51 -8.24
CA PRO A 149 6.23 -48.10 -7.05
C PRO A 149 7.07 -47.97 -5.76
N GLU A 150 8.06 -48.83 -5.56
CA GLU A 150 8.95 -48.77 -4.38
C GLU A 150 9.94 -47.59 -4.42
N ALA A 151 10.24 -47.08 -5.62
CA ALA A 151 11.14 -45.97 -5.88
C ALA A 151 10.42 -44.62 -5.98
N MET A 152 9.09 -44.58 -5.87
CA MET A 152 8.33 -43.33 -5.90
C MET A 152 8.52 -42.52 -4.62
N ILE A 153 8.84 -41.23 -4.79
CA ILE A 153 8.68 -40.16 -3.80
C ILE A 153 7.22 -40.12 -3.38
N ARG A 154 6.99 -39.87 -2.10
CA ARG A 154 5.65 -39.80 -1.50
C ARG A 154 5.37 -38.39 -1.02
N MET A 155 4.11 -38.01 -0.98
CA MET A 155 3.67 -36.80 -0.30
C MET A 155 3.07 -37.18 1.05
N ALA A 156 3.32 -36.37 2.07
CA ALA A 156 2.69 -36.51 3.38
C ALA A 156 2.12 -35.17 3.82
N THR A 157 0.88 -35.18 4.30
CA THR A 157 0.21 -34.00 4.83
C THR A 157 0.64 -33.80 6.28
N ILE A 158 1.29 -32.67 6.56
CA ILE A 158 1.73 -32.28 7.91
C ILE A 158 0.61 -31.51 8.61
N VAL A 159 0.01 -30.57 7.88
CA VAL A 159 -1.14 -29.80 8.33
C VAL A 159 -2.24 -29.99 7.28
N PRO A 160 -3.35 -30.67 7.60
CA PRO A 160 -4.45 -30.83 6.67
C PRO A 160 -5.11 -29.47 6.38
N PRO A 161 -5.94 -29.35 5.32
CA PRO A 161 -6.75 -28.17 5.07
C PRO A 161 -7.45 -27.67 6.34
N GLN A 162 -7.13 -26.44 6.74
CA GLN A 162 -7.59 -25.85 8.00
C GLN A 162 -8.91 -25.11 7.82
N LYS A 163 -9.60 -24.82 8.93
CA LYS A 163 -10.79 -23.97 8.89
C LYS A 163 -10.40 -22.59 8.33
N PRO A 164 -11.11 -22.05 7.32
CA PRO A 164 -10.72 -20.80 6.68
C PRO A 164 -10.71 -19.62 7.66
N GLU A 165 -9.62 -18.86 7.65
CA GLU A 165 -9.45 -17.69 8.50
C GLU A 165 -9.65 -16.39 7.71
N ALA A 166 -10.33 -15.43 8.34
CA ALA A 166 -10.62 -14.14 7.73
C ALA A 166 -9.36 -13.28 7.57
N GLN A 167 -9.05 -12.93 6.31
CA GLN A 167 -7.93 -12.08 5.93
C GLN A 167 -8.37 -10.61 5.94
N THR A 168 -8.38 -9.98 7.12
CA THR A 168 -8.91 -8.61 7.30
C THR A 168 -7.90 -7.51 7.05
N LYS A 169 -6.61 -7.83 6.94
CA LYS A 169 -5.51 -6.86 6.84
C LYS A 169 -5.70 -5.89 5.65
N THR A 170 -5.87 -6.43 4.44
CA THR A 170 -6.02 -5.62 3.23
C THR A 170 -7.30 -4.79 3.26
N ARG A 171 -8.42 -5.38 3.69
CA ARG A 171 -9.69 -4.68 3.87
C ARG A 171 -9.57 -3.52 4.85
N LEU A 172 -8.88 -3.73 5.97
CA LEU A 172 -8.63 -2.69 6.96
C LEU A 172 -7.72 -1.58 6.42
N GLN A 173 -6.69 -1.93 5.63
CA GLN A 173 -5.84 -0.94 4.95
C GLN A 173 -6.68 -0.05 4.03
N TYR A 174 -7.58 -0.61 3.22
CA TYR A 174 -8.46 0.19 2.37
C TYR A 174 -9.39 1.11 3.17
N LEU A 175 -9.98 0.63 4.27
CA LEU A 175 -10.81 1.46 5.14
C LEU A 175 -10.03 2.62 5.76
N ILE A 176 -8.81 2.35 6.23
CA ILE A 176 -7.92 3.37 6.79
C ILE A 176 -7.51 4.38 5.73
N MET A 177 -7.10 3.93 4.54
CA MET A 177 -6.72 4.81 3.43
C MET A 177 -7.88 5.71 3.00
N ALA A 178 -9.07 5.14 2.84
CA ALA A 178 -10.31 5.83 2.52
C ALA A 178 -10.64 6.92 3.56
N GLY A 179 -10.61 6.56 4.84
CA GLY A 179 -10.88 7.49 5.94
C GLY A 179 -9.82 8.59 6.06
N ALA A 180 -8.53 8.23 5.98
CA ALA A 180 -7.43 9.18 6.07
C ALA A 180 -7.44 10.17 4.91
N LEU A 181 -7.63 9.69 3.68
CA LEU A 181 -7.70 10.55 2.49
C LEU A 181 -8.88 11.52 2.58
N GLY A 182 -10.09 11.02 2.90
CA GLY A 182 -11.27 11.87 3.04
C GLY A 182 -11.11 12.90 4.17
N PHE A 183 -10.50 12.51 5.29
CA PHE A 183 -10.20 13.42 6.39
C PHE A 183 -9.23 14.53 5.98
N VAL A 184 -8.12 14.18 5.32
CA VAL A 184 -7.13 15.15 4.83
C VAL A 184 -7.78 16.11 3.82
N LEU A 185 -8.55 15.61 2.87
CA LEU A 185 -9.28 16.45 1.89
C LEU A 185 -10.26 17.39 2.57
N SER A 186 -10.97 16.93 3.61
CA SER A 186 -11.90 17.76 4.39
C SER A 186 -11.17 18.89 5.12
N LEU A 187 -10.00 18.61 5.71
CA LEU A 187 -9.17 19.64 6.34
C LEU A 187 -8.64 20.63 5.31
N VAL A 188 -8.08 20.16 4.19
CA VAL A 188 -7.57 21.02 3.11
C VAL A 188 -8.66 21.94 2.58
N ALA A 189 -9.87 21.42 2.32
CA ALA A 189 -11.00 22.22 1.89
C ALA A 189 -11.38 23.29 2.93
N THR A 190 -11.41 22.92 4.21
CA THR A 190 -11.72 23.84 5.32
C THR A 190 -10.70 24.99 5.40
N PHE A 191 -9.40 24.68 5.33
CA PHE A 191 -8.34 25.69 5.35
C PHE A 191 -8.30 26.54 4.09
N PHE A 192 -8.57 25.96 2.92
CA PHE A 192 -8.64 26.68 1.65
C PHE A 192 -9.74 27.74 1.66
N VAL A 193 -10.94 27.40 2.15
CA VAL A 193 -12.06 28.34 2.30
C VAL A 193 -11.71 29.46 3.29
N GLU A 194 -11.06 29.15 4.40
CA GLU A 194 -10.60 30.15 5.38
C GLU A 194 -9.54 31.09 4.78
N ALA A 195 -8.54 30.54 4.08
CA ALA A 195 -7.45 31.31 3.46
C ALA A 195 -7.95 32.26 2.36
N ARG A 196 -8.90 31.82 1.53
CA ARG A 196 -9.49 32.64 0.47
C ARG A 196 -10.26 33.83 1.06
N ARG A 197 -10.98 33.64 2.16
CA ARG A 197 -11.77 34.72 2.78
C ARG A 197 -10.90 35.72 3.56
N ARG A 198 -9.83 35.27 4.23
CA ARG A 198 -8.83 36.18 4.83
C ARG A 198 -8.13 37.09 3.83
N ARG A 199 -7.99 36.65 2.56
CA ARG A 199 -7.47 37.49 1.46
C ARG A 199 -8.49 38.52 0.98
N SER A 200 -9.79 38.21 0.99
CA SER A 200 -10.87 39.16 0.65
C SER A 200 -11.15 40.19 1.74
N ASP A 201 -10.95 39.85 3.02
CA ASP A 201 -11.12 40.78 4.15
C ASP A 201 -9.91 41.73 4.37
N LYS A 202 -9.05 41.94 3.36
CA LYS A 202 -8.13 43.09 3.31
C LYS A 202 -8.75 44.19 2.43
N PRO A 203 -9.55 45.13 2.98
CA PRO A 203 -9.91 46.32 2.24
C PRO A 203 -8.64 47.12 1.96
N GLY A 204 -8.55 47.66 0.75
CA GLY A 204 -7.45 48.47 0.27
C GLY A 204 -7.06 49.54 1.29
N ARG A 205 -5.85 49.40 1.85
CA ARG A 205 -5.17 50.46 2.57
C ARG A 205 -4.51 51.39 1.55
N HIS A 206 -5.31 51.93 0.63
CA HIS A 206 -4.97 53.04 -0.26
C HIS A 206 -6.13 54.02 -0.22
N ARG A 207 -6.13 54.84 0.84
CA ARG A 207 -6.66 56.19 0.76
C ARG A 207 -5.44 57.08 0.56
N PRO A 208 -5.17 57.59 -0.65
CA PRO A 208 -4.23 58.69 -0.79
C PRO A 208 -4.82 59.89 -0.02
N ALA A 209 -4.00 60.53 0.80
CA ALA A 209 -4.36 61.79 1.43
C ALA A 209 -4.70 62.83 0.33
N PRO A 210 -5.73 63.68 0.50
CA PRO A 210 -5.97 64.77 -0.43
C PRO A 210 -4.75 65.70 -0.45
N SER A 211 -4.17 65.86 -1.65
CA SER A 211 -3.22 66.91 -1.96
C SER A 211 -3.89 68.25 -1.74
N GLU A 212 -3.39 69.01 -0.76
CA GLU A 212 -3.74 70.40 -0.54
C GLU A 212 -3.30 71.22 -1.76
N ALA A 213 -4.29 71.75 -2.48
CA ALA A 213 -4.10 72.54 -3.67
C ALA A 213 -3.62 73.94 -3.31
N ALA A 214 -2.53 74.35 -3.94
CA ALA A 214 -1.98 75.69 -3.92
C ALA A 214 -3.02 76.77 -4.29
N THR A 215 -2.95 77.92 -3.62
CA THR A 215 -3.53 79.20 -4.06
C THR A 215 -2.45 80.28 -3.91
N PRO A 216 -2.30 81.21 -4.89
CA PRO A 216 -1.07 81.96 -5.10
C PRO A 216 -0.91 83.25 -4.26
N GLU A 217 0.34 83.69 -4.20
CA GLU A 217 0.94 84.87 -3.57
C GLU A 217 0.38 86.23 -4.07
N PRO A 218 0.60 87.34 -3.32
CA PRO A 218 1.58 88.31 -3.86
C PRO A 218 2.47 89.05 -2.81
N ALA A 219 3.78 89.10 -3.12
CA ALA A 219 4.68 90.28 -3.19
C ALA A 219 5.15 91.06 -1.93
N GLY A 220 6.30 90.64 -1.39
CA GLY A 220 7.55 91.41 -1.06
C GLY A 220 7.57 92.65 -0.13
N PRO A 221 8.76 93.19 0.30
CA PRO A 221 10.13 92.79 -0.06
C PRO A 221 11.22 92.75 1.08
N ALA A 222 12.36 92.15 0.72
CA ALA A 222 13.78 92.48 1.06
C ALA A 222 14.35 92.32 2.49
N ALA A 223 15.33 91.42 2.64
CA ALA A 223 16.73 91.74 3.00
C ALA A 223 17.63 90.46 3.05
N LEU A 224 18.75 90.50 2.33
CA LEU A 224 19.94 89.63 2.38
C LEU A 224 21.04 90.31 3.24
N PRO A 225 22.26 89.77 3.45
CA PRO A 225 22.81 88.40 3.27
C PRO A 225 23.62 87.92 4.51
N ASP A 226 24.19 86.70 4.49
CA ASP A 226 25.65 86.44 4.37
C ASP A 226 26.14 85.07 4.92
N ALA A 227 27.29 84.64 4.38
CA ALA A 227 28.22 83.54 4.74
C ALA A 227 27.81 82.10 4.35
N ALA A 228 28.34 81.54 3.26
CA ALA A 228 29.69 80.97 3.06
C ALA A 228 29.92 79.64 3.82
N ASP A 229 30.07 78.52 3.11
CA ASP A 229 31.39 77.99 2.70
C ASP A 229 31.31 76.55 2.16
N SER A 230 31.98 76.37 1.02
CA SER A 230 32.70 75.21 0.46
C SER A 230 32.33 73.75 0.75
N GLY A 231 32.41 72.95 -0.33
CA GLY A 231 33.26 71.75 -0.28
C GLY A 231 32.79 70.48 -0.99
N ALA A 232 33.00 70.43 -2.31
CA ALA A 232 33.58 69.32 -3.09
C ALA A 232 33.11 67.85 -2.92
N GLY A 233 32.84 67.18 -4.07
CA GLY A 233 33.12 65.74 -4.20
C GLY A 233 32.27 64.91 -5.18
N THR A 234 32.38 65.15 -6.48
CA THR A 234 32.09 64.16 -7.55
C THR A 234 33.34 63.28 -7.84
N PRO A 235 33.31 62.27 -8.75
CA PRO A 235 32.51 61.04 -8.85
C PRO A 235 33.42 59.80 -9.18
N ARG A 236 32.83 58.69 -9.68
CA ARG A 236 33.49 57.57 -10.44
C ARG A 236 34.28 56.56 -9.57
N THR A 237 34.31 55.25 -9.80
CA THR A 237 34.35 54.43 -11.03
C THR A 237 33.94 52.97 -10.75
N ALA A 238 33.50 52.29 -11.81
CA ALA A 238 33.21 50.87 -11.92
C ALA A 238 34.44 49.95 -12.06
N ARG A 239 34.26 48.67 -11.67
CA ARG A 239 34.85 47.38 -12.17
C ARG A 239 34.90 46.40 -10.98
N ALA A 240 34.82 45.08 -11.09
CA ALA A 240 34.44 44.06 -12.07
C ALA A 240 34.69 42.70 -11.36
N SER A 241 34.22 41.60 -11.95
CA SER A 241 34.74 40.22 -11.80
C SER A 241 34.35 39.47 -10.52
N ALA A 242 33.40 38.54 -10.55
CA ALA A 242 33.48 37.12 -10.98
C ALA A 242 33.92 36.15 -9.86
N GLY A 243 33.17 35.06 -9.70
CA GLY A 243 33.54 33.94 -8.83
C GLY A 243 32.35 33.04 -8.43
N SER A 244 32.08 32.03 -9.26
CA SER A 244 31.36 30.76 -8.96
C SER A 244 32.00 29.99 -7.78
N PRO A 245 31.43 28.88 -7.24
CA PRO A 245 30.35 28.00 -7.74
C PRO A 245 29.01 28.06 -7.02
#